data_AF-A0A660M5K0-F1
#
_entry.id   AF-A0A660M5K0-F1
#
_cell.length_a   1.000
_cell.length_b   1.000
_cell.length_c   1.000
_cell.angle_alpha   90.00
_cell.angle_beta   90.00
_cell.angle_gamma   90.00
#
_symmetry.space_group_name_H-M   'P 1'
#
loop_
_entity.id
_entity.type
_entity.pdbx_description
1 polymer ?
#
loop_
_entity_poly.entity_id
_entity_poly.type
_entity_poly.pdbx_seq_one_letter_code
_entity_poly.pdbx_strand_id
1 'polypeptide(L)'
;MEFYFEVAPTKIVRSNSEVFTYASKEKLKIGQIVEIPVGKKNMTGIVWREVQKPDFETREITKIIEKIAIPKHLIQLSKWMKEYYGTPLSQVLSGILPNGVNKNRRFSKTEKNKITDKKQTSCSNFLYTAQQEKAINKLDRINSGTILLHGITGSGKTSIYINQAKKTLQNQKSVIILVPEIALTSQLVSNFEKHFENIKIIHSHQTESERHKTWLKILHDENPQIIIGARSALFAPVRNLGLIVIDECHEPSFKQDQTPKYSALRASSFLASKFNFKAIFGSATPLVEDYFLAEISAKNGGNEIIKLTELAKKEAKPPKIELIDLTKKDSKSHRLFSKKMLAEMEQTLNENKQVLIYHNRRGSASITLCQ
;
A
#
# COMPACT_ATOMS: atom_id res chain seq x y z
N MET A 1 -4.99 42.92 0.18
CA MET A 1 -3.71 42.36 -0.30
C MET A 1 -4.07 41.13 -1.11
N GLU A 2 -3.65 41.06 -2.38
CA GLU A 2 -3.89 39.88 -3.22
C GLU A 2 -2.70 38.93 -3.13
N PHE A 3 -2.99 37.64 -3.02
CA PHE A 3 -2.01 36.56 -3.04
C PHE A 3 -2.10 35.82 -4.37
N TYR A 4 -0.97 35.30 -4.87
CA TYR A 4 -0.93 34.57 -6.14
C TYR A 4 -0.38 33.16 -5.92
N PHE A 5 -1.04 32.17 -6.54
CA PHE A 5 -0.72 30.77 -6.35
C PHE A 5 -0.69 30.04 -7.69
N GLU A 6 0.27 29.14 -7.86
CA GLU A 6 0.18 28.09 -8.87
C GLU A 6 -0.70 26.95 -8.34
N VAL A 7 -1.70 26.55 -9.14
CA VAL A 7 -2.63 25.49 -8.81
C VAL A 7 -2.50 24.36 -9.84
N ALA A 8 -2.33 23.14 -9.35
CA ALA A 8 -2.27 21.94 -10.17
C ALA A 8 -3.69 21.34 -10.32
N PRO A 9 -4.30 21.32 -11.52
CA PRO A 9 -5.61 20.73 -11.74
C PRO A 9 -5.57 19.19 -11.65
N THR A 10 -6.69 18.60 -11.26
CA THR A 10 -6.83 17.12 -11.19
C THR A 10 -7.18 16.48 -12.53
N LYS A 11 -7.31 17.28 -13.59
CA LYS A 11 -7.54 16.84 -14.98
C LYS A 11 -6.56 17.52 -15.90
N ILE A 12 -6.25 16.86 -17.02
CA ILE A 12 -5.38 17.43 -18.04
C ILE A 12 -6.10 18.63 -18.66
N VAL A 13 -5.48 19.82 -18.54
CA VAL A 13 -5.98 21.08 -19.14
C VAL A 13 -5.24 21.38 -20.43
N ARG A 14 -3.91 21.31 -20.40
CA ARG A 14 -3.02 21.40 -21.57
C ARG A 14 -1.96 20.32 -21.43
N SER A 15 -1.51 19.73 -22.54
CA SER A 15 -0.49 18.67 -22.53
C SER A 15 0.84 19.14 -21.94
N ASN A 16 1.18 20.42 -22.10
CA ASN A 16 2.49 20.98 -21.76
C ASN A 16 2.47 21.88 -20.51
N SER A 17 1.34 21.98 -19.81
CA SER A 17 1.21 22.84 -18.62
C SER A 17 0.50 22.09 -17.51
N GLU A 18 1.21 21.91 -16.40
CA GLU A 18 0.74 21.12 -15.26
C GLU A 18 0.18 21.96 -14.12
N VAL A 19 0.49 23.25 -14.11
CA VAL A 19 0.09 24.22 -13.10
C VAL A 19 -0.30 25.51 -13.79
N PHE A 20 -1.23 26.23 -13.18
CA PHE A 20 -1.73 27.51 -13.68
C PHE A 20 -1.82 28.52 -12.54
N THR A 21 -1.56 29.80 -12.84
CA THR A 21 -1.51 30.86 -11.84
C THR A 21 -2.88 31.49 -11.62
N TYR A 22 -3.28 31.62 -10.35
CA TYR A 22 -4.54 32.22 -9.92
C TYR A 22 -4.31 33.21 -8.77
N ALA A 23 -5.17 34.24 -8.71
CA ALA A 23 -5.24 35.18 -7.60
C ALA A 23 -6.16 34.65 -6.48
N SER A 24 -5.90 35.06 -5.24
CA SER A 24 -6.73 34.76 -4.08
C SER A 24 -6.72 35.93 -3.10
N LYS A 25 -7.89 36.22 -2.53
CA LYS A 25 -8.06 37.22 -1.45
C LYS A 25 -7.57 36.70 -0.11
N GLU A 26 -7.57 35.38 0.07
CA GLU A 26 -7.11 34.70 1.28
C GLU A 26 -5.74 34.06 1.06
N LYS A 27 -4.91 34.04 2.11
CA LYS A 27 -3.63 33.34 2.08
C LYS A 27 -3.86 31.84 2.20
N LEU A 28 -3.49 31.10 1.16
CA LEU A 28 -3.65 29.66 1.08
C LEU A 28 -2.37 28.91 1.46
N LYS A 29 -2.53 27.65 1.90
CA LYS A 29 -1.43 26.73 2.21
C LYS A 29 -1.21 25.77 1.04
N ILE A 30 0.05 25.41 0.79
CA ILE A 30 0.40 24.35 -0.17
C ILE A 30 -0.31 23.06 0.22
N GLY A 31 -0.98 22.44 -0.75
CA GLY A 31 -1.78 21.23 -0.56
C GLY A 31 -3.26 21.47 -0.27
N GLN A 32 -3.71 22.72 -0.11
CA GLN A 32 -5.15 23.00 0.00
C GLN A 32 -5.87 22.68 -1.31
N ILE A 33 -7.11 22.19 -1.19
CA ILE A 33 -7.95 21.80 -2.31
C ILE A 33 -8.88 22.94 -2.64
N VAL A 34 -8.83 23.40 -3.89
CA VAL A 34 -9.53 24.57 -4.39
C VAL A 34 -10.29 24.25 -5.67
N GLU A 35 -11.28 25.09 -5.96
CA GLU A 35 -12.00 25.11 -7.24
C GLU A 35 -11.46 26.29 -8.06
N ILE A 36 -11.02 26.00 -9.28
CA ILE A 36 -10.43 26.98 -10.19
C ILE A 36 -11.20 27.04 -11.51
N PRO A 37 -11.32 28.24 -12.13
CA PRO A 37 -11.91 28.39 -13.44
C PRO A 37 -10.89 28.06 -14.54
N VAL A 38 -11.27 27.18 -15.46
CA VAL A 38 -10.49 26.81 -16.65
C VAL A 38 -11.38 26.91 -17.88
N GLY A 39 -11.15 27.94 -18.69
CA GLY A 39 -12.02 28.27 -19.82
C GLY A 39 -13.43 28.64 -19.33
N LYS A 40 -14.44 27.85 -19.71
CA LYS A 40 -15.85 28.04 -19.28
C LYS A 40 -16.28 27.10 -18.14
N LYS A 41 -15.39 26.25 -17.65
CA LYS A 41 -15.70 25.23 -16.63
C LYS A 41 -14.90 25.47 -15.36
N ASN A 42 -15.45 25.04 -14.23
CA ASN A 42 -14.70 24.95 -13.00
C ASN A 42 -14.18 23.53 -12.81
N MET A 43 -13.02 23.40 -12.19
CA MET A 43 -12.45 22.11 -11.82
C MET A 43 -11.70 22.17 -10.51
N THR A 44 -11.54 21.00 -9.89
CA THR A 44 -10.74 20.83 -8.68
C THR A 44 -9.25 20.96 -9.03
N GLY A 45 -8.54 21.69 -8.18
CA GLY A 45 -7.09 21.77 -8.18
C GLY A 45 -6.52 21.75 -6.77
N ILE A 46 -5.20 21.58 -6.69
CA ILE A 46 -4.43 21.63 -5.45
C ILE A 46 -3.47 22.80 -5.53
N VAL A 47 -3.44 23.63 -4.48
CA VAL A 47 -2.47 24.72 -4.35
C VAL A 47 -1.06 24.13 -4.32
N TRP A 48 -0.25 24.45 -5.33
CA TRP A 48 1.04 23.81 -5.56
C TRP A 48 2.21 24.60 -4.97
N ARG A 49 2.20 25.92 -5.17
CA ARG A 49 3.12 26.88 -4.54
C ARG A 49 2.55 28.29 -4.56
N GLU A 50 3.01 29.11 -3.61
CA GLU A 50 2.82 30.56 -3.63
C GLU A 50 3.83 31.17 -4.62
N VAL A 51 3.41 32.19 -5.37
CA VAL A 51 4.22 32.90 -6.34
C VAL A 51 4.04 34.41 -6.17
N GLN A 52 4.98 35.18 -6.71
CA GLN A 52 4.83 36.63 -6.79
C GLN A 52 3.75 37.00 -7.81
N LYS A 53 3.29 38.26 -7.76
CA LYS A 53 2.34 38.79 -8.73
C LYS A 53 2.92 38.63 -10.15
N PRO A 54 2.23 37.93 -11.05
CA PRO A 54 2.69 37.80 -12.44
C PRO A 54 2.41 39.08 -13.25
N ASP A 55 3.14 39.24 -14.35
CA ASP A 55 2.99 40.36 -15.29
C ASP A 55 1.79 40.20 -16.25
N PHE A 56 0.97 39.17 -16.06
CA PHE A 56 -0.20 38.87 -16.87
C PHE A 56 -1.47 38.80 -16.01
N GLU A 57 -2.62 38.99 -16.65
CA GLU A 57 -3.92 38.90 -15.97
C GLU A 57 -4.18 37.48 -15.45
N THR A 58 -4.60 37.39 -14.19
CA THR A 58 -4.96 36.13 -13.54
C THR A 58 -6.43 36.10 -13.18
N ARG A 59 -7.03 34.91 -13.24
CA ARG A 59 -8.36 34.68 -12.70
C ARG A 59 -8.28 34.44 -11.20
N GLU A 60 -9.37 34.73 -10.49
CA GLU A 60 -9.48 34.40 -9.06
C GLU A 60 -9.80 32.91 -8.86
N ILE A 61 -9.28 32.35 -7.75
CA ILE A 61 -9.73 31.05 -7.22
C ILE A 61 -11.21 31.17 -6.84
N THR A 62 -12.05 30.28 -7.38
CA THR A 62 -13.51 30.37 -7.23
C THR A 62 -13.97 30.00 -5.83
N LYS A 63 -13.39 28.94 -5.24
CA LYS A 63 -13.83 28.42 -3.94
C LYS A 63 -12.74 27.58 -3.28
N ILE A 64 -12.62 27.65 -1.96
CA ILE A 64 -11.85 26.69 -1.17
C ILE A 64 -12.75 25.47 -0.92
N ILE A 65 -12.37 24.30 -1.46
CA ILE A 65 -13.13 23.05 -1.30
C ILE A 65 -12.86 22.46 0.08
N GLU A 66 -11.59 22.44 0.50
CA GLU A 66 -11.17 21.89 1.78
C GLU A 66 -10.13 22.81 2.42
N LYS A 67 -10.36 23.16 3.69
CA LYS A 67 -9.50 24.08 4.45
C LYS A 67 -8.21 23.38 4.88
N ILE A 68 -8.28 22.08 5.17
CA ILE A 68 -7.11 21.29 5.59
C ILE A 68 -6.31 20.88 4.34
N ALA A 69 -5.04 21.26 4.30
CA ALA A 69 -4.14 20.87 3.22
C ALA A 69 -3.82 19.37 3.28
N ILE A 70 -3.68 18.73 2.11
CA ILE A 70 -3.13 17.38 2.07
C ILE A 70 -1.70 17.36 2.61
N PRO A 71 -1.29 16.28 3.32
CA PRO A 71 0.05 16.20 3.89
C PRO A 71 1.18 16.36 2.87
N LYS A 72 2.30 16.95 3.33
CA LYS A 72 3.50 17.20 2.52
C LYS A 72 4.04 15.94 1.82
N HIS A 73 3.85 14.76 2.42
CA HIS A 73 4.30 13.49 1.83
C HIS A 73 3.58 13.17 0.52
N LEU A 74 2.29 13.50 0.38
CA LEU A 74 1.54 13.32 -0.86
C LEU A 74 1.98 14.30 -1.95
N ILE A 75 2.33 15.54 -1.59
CA ILE A 75 2.87 16.52 -2.54
C ILE A 75 4.24 16.06 -3.09
N GLN A 76 5.12 15.60 -2.21
CA GLN A 76 6.45 15.09 -2.62
C GLN A 76 6.33 13.79 -3.41
N LEU A 77 5.41 12.90 -3.01
CA LEU A 77 5.12 11.68 -3.76
C LEU A 77 4.61 12.02 -5.17
N SER A 78 3.72 13.01 -5.30
CA SER A 78 3.18 13.43 -6.60
C SER A 78 4.26 13.93 -7.55
N LYS A 79 5.18 14.76 -7.04
CA LYS A 79 6.35 15.25 -7.77
C LYS A 79 7.23 14.09 -8.25
N TRP A 80 7.61 13.22 -7.32
CA TRP A 80 8.46 12.08 -7.63
C TRP A 80 7.80 11.10 -8.60
N MET A 81 6.51 10.80 -8.44
CA MET A 81 5.81 9.88 -9.35
C MET A 81 5.73 10.44 -10.76
N LYS A 82 5.46 11.74 -10.91
CA LYS A 82 5.48 12.41 -12.21
C LYS A 82 6.83 12.23 -12.89
N GLU A 83 7.92 12.55 -12.19
CA GLU A 83 9.29 12.49 -12.74
C GLU A 83 9.75 11.06 -13.01
N TYR A 84 9.56 10.16 -12.05
CA TYR A 84 10.04 8.79 -12.11
C TYR A 84 9.27 7.92 -13.11
N TYR A 85 7.94 8.07 -13.21
CA TYR A 85 7.10 7.28 -14.11
C TYR A 85 6.74 8.01 -15.41
N GLY A 86 7.16 9.27 -15.59
CA GLY A 86 6.80 10.07 -16.77
C GLY A 86 5.28 10.26 -16.93
N THR A 87 4.53 10.32 -15.82
CA THR A 87 3.06 10.44 -15.84
C THR A 87 2.64 11.89 -15.63
N PRO A 88 1.57 12.39 -16.29
CA PRO A 88 1.07 13.74 -16.05
C PRO A 88 0.69 13.95 -14.58
N LEU A 89 1.09 15.09 -14.00
CA LEU A 89 0.82 15.40 -12.58
C LEU A 89 -0.67 15.29 -12.24
N SER A 90 -1.55 15.77 -13.13
CA SER A 90 -3.01 15.72 -12.92
C SER A 90 -3.54 14.31 -12.67
N GLN A 91 -2.97 13.30 -13.35
CA GLN A 91 -3.37 11.90 -13.19
C GLN A 91 -2.94 11.36 -11.82
N VAL A 92 -1.76 11.75 -11.34
CA VAL A 92 -1.31 11.39 -9.98
C VAL A 92 -2.22 12.03 -8.93
N LEU A 93 -2.53 13.32 -9.09
CA LEU A 93 -3.42 14.04 -8.16
C LEU A 93 -4.84 13.47 -8.16
N SER A 94 -5.35 13.00 -9.31
CA SER A 94 -6.64 12.30 -9.37
C SER A 94 -6.65 10.95 -8.65
N GLY A 95 -5.50 10.28 -8.52
CA GLY A 95 -5.36 9.06 -7.74
C GLY A 95 -5.37 9.32 -6.23
N ILE A 96 -4.86 10.49 -5.83
CA ILE A 96 -4.76 10.92 -4.43
C ILE A 96 -6.10 11.43 -3.89
N LEU A 97 -6.81 12.23 -4.68
CA LEU A 97 -8.10 12.78 -4.27
C LEU A 97 -9.25 11.80 -4.57
N PRO A 98 -10.26 11.71 -3.69
CA PRO A 98 -11.44 10.92 -3.99
C PRO A 98 -12.26 11.58 -5.12
N ASN A 99 -12.89 10.74 -5.95
CA ASN A 99 -13.82 11.21 -6.98
C ASN A 99 -14.96 12.02 -6.34
N GLY A 100 -15.21 13.21 -6.87
CA GLY A 100 -16.27 14.09 -6.39
C GLY A 100 -15.95 14.75 -5.04
N VAL A 101 -14.68 15.07 -4.77
CA VAL A 101 -14.25 15.82 -3.57
C VAL A 101 -14.98 17.17 -3.43
N ASN A 102 -15.43 17.76 -4.53
CA ASN A 102 -16.21 18.99 -4.57
C ASN A 102 -17.71 18.79 -4.27
N LYS A 103 -18.20 17.55 -4.21
CA LYS A 103 -19.61 17.26 -3.94
C LYS A 103 -19.87 17.25 -2.43
N ASN A 104 -20.84 18.05 -1.98
CA ASN A 104 -21.38 17.98 -0.62
C ASN A 104 -22.17 16.68 -0.45
N ARG A 105 -21.51 15.62 0.03
CA ARG A 105 -22.16 14.34 0.33
C ARG A 105 -22.73 14.38 1.75
N ARG A 106 -24.02 14.08 1.90
CA ARG A 106 -24.65 13.97 3.23
C ARG A 106 -24.03 12.79 3.98
N PHE A 107 -23.53 13.03 5.19
CA PHE A 107 -23.21 11.96 6.13
C PHE A 107 -24.54 11.37 6.63
N SER A 108 -24.88 10.17 6.15
CA SER A 108 -26.01 9.45 6.72
C SER A 108 -25.70 9.10 8.18
N LYS A 109 -26.59 9.48 9.11
CA LYS A 109 -26.52 9.12 10.54
C LYS A 109 -26.61 7.60 10.79
N THR A 110 -26.94 6.81 9.78
CA THR A 110 -27.20 5.36 9.88
C THR A 110 -25.97 4.47 9.70
N GLU A 111 -24.76 5.02 9.57
CA GLU A 111 -23.54 4.23 9.71
C GLU A 111 -23.26 4.01 11.22
N LYS A 112 -24.12 3.22 11.87
CA LYS A 112 -23.69 2.50 13.08
C LYS A 112 -22.50 1.68 12.62
N ASN A 113 -21.32 2.08 13.09
CA ASN A 113 -20.12 1.26 13.09
C ASN A 113 -20.54 -0.20 13.33
N LYS A 114 -20.41 -1.07 12.32
CA LYS A 114 -20.22 -2.51 12.57
C LYS A 114 -18.80 -2.70 13.13
N ILE A 115 -18.42 -1.89 14.11
CA ILE A 115 -17.37 -2.23 15.05
C ILE A 115 -18.14 -3.05 16.05
N THR A 116 -18.06 -4.38 15.93
CA THR A 116 -18.45 -5.24 17.04
C THR A 116 -17.72 -4.72 18.26
N ASP A 117 -18.47 -4.28 19.28
CA ASP A 117 -18.00 -4.13 20.66
C ASP A 117 -17.47 -5.49 21.13
N LYS A 118 -16.28 -5.87 20.64
CA LYS A 118 -15.54 -7.01 21.16
C LYS A 118 -14.87 -6.48 22.42
N LYS A 119 -15.45 -6.89 23.55
CA LYS A 119 -14.85 -6.79 24.89
C LYS A 119 -13.33 -6.95 24.79
N GLN A 120 -12.61 -6.00 25.38
CA GLN A 120 -11.18 -6.07 25.60
C GLN A 120 -10.83 -7.45 26.15
N THR A 121 -10.11 -8.23 25.33
CA THR A 121 -9.12 -9.11 25.89
C THR A 121 -7.84 -8.29 25.92
N SER A 122 -7.58 -7.66 27.07
CA SER A 122 -6.26 -7.18 27.45
C SER A 122 -5.31 -8.38 27.60
N CYS A 123 -5.06 -9.10 26.51
CA CYS A 123 -4.16 -10.23 26.50
C CYS A 123 -3.67 -10.52 25.08
N SER A 124 -2.46 -10.08 24.79
CA SER A 124 -1.32 -10.99 24.94
C SER A 124 -0.06 -10.19 24.69
N ASN A 125 0.85 -10.19 25.68
CA ASN A 125 2.26 -10.02 25.35
C ASN A 125 2.56 -11.10 24.31
N PHE A 126 2.86 -10.70 23.08
CA PHE A 126 3.36 -11.65 22.10
C PHE A 126 4.55 -12.36 22.74
N LEU A 127 4.44 -13.67 22.96
CA LEU A 127 5.61 -14.49 23.23
C LEU A 127 6.34 -14.61 21.91
N TYR A 128 7.34 -13.74 21.73
CA TYR A 128 8.17 -13.74 20.54
C TYR A 128 9.13 -14.94 20.60
N THR A 129 9.40 -15.55 19.46
CA THR A 129 10.53 -16.47 19.37
C THR A 129 11.84 -15.69 19.47
N ALA A 130 12.93 -16.34 19.88
CA ALA A 130 14.25 -15.70 19.92
C ALA A 130 14.66 -15.07 18.57
N GLN A 131 14.21 -15.64 17.45
CA GLN A 131 14.44 -15.07 16.12
C GLN A 131 13.60 -13.80 15.88
N GLN A 132 12.34 -13.78 16.32
CA GLN A 132 11.49 -12.60 16.25
C GLN A 132 12.01 -11.46 17.14
N GLU A 133 12.48 -11.76 18.35
CA GLU A 133 13.10 -10.75 19.23
C GLU A 133 14.35 -10.14 18.62
N LYS A 134 15.24 -10.96 18.06
CA LYS A 134 16.42 -10.49 17.31
C LYS A 134 16.02 -9.60 16.13
N ALA A 135 14.98 -9.99 15.38
CA ALA A 135 14.46 -9.20 14.26
C ALA A 135 13.88 -7.85 14.73
N ILE A 136 13.10 -7.84 15.81
CA ILE A 136 12.56 -6.61 16.41
C ILE A 136 13.70 -5.70 16.88
N ASN A 137 14.70 -6.23 17.59
CA ASN A 137 15.85 -5.46 18.06
C ASN A 137 16.66 -4.87 16.88
N LYS A 138 16.83 -5.63 15.79
CA LYS A 138 17.43 -5.09 14.56
C LYS A 138 16.59 -3.97 13.96
N LEU A 139 15.29 -4.18 13.82
CA LEU A 139 14.36 -3.16 13.29
C LEU A 139 14.34 -1.90 14.15
N ASP A 140 14.45 -2.02 15.47
CA ASP A 140 14.44 -0.88 16.39
C ASP A 140 15.68 0.02 16.24
N ARG A 141 16.83 -0.56 15.92
CA ARG A 141 18.09 0.17 15.67
C ARG A 141 18.10 0.91 14.33
N ILE A 142 17.32 0.45 13.37
CA ILE A 142 17.15 1.13 12.09
C ILE A 142 16.28 2.36 12.33
N ASN A 143 16.61 3.50 11.74
CA ASN A 143 15.81 4.73 11.88
C ASN A 143 14.93 4.98 10.64
N SER A 144 15.44 4.66 9.45
CA SER A 144 14.76 4.95 8.20
C SER A 144 15.19 4.05 7.05
N GLY A 145 14.51 4.23 5.91
CA GLY A 145 14.80 3.53 4.67
C GLY A 145 13.94 2.28 4.47
N THR A 146 14.27 1.54 3.42
CA THR A 146 13.57 0.31 3.06
C THR A 146 14.25 -0.87 3.75
N ILE A 147 13.45 -1.78 4.28
CA ILE A 147 13.90 -2.97 5.01
C ILE A 147 13.16 -4.18 4.44
N LEU A 148 13.91 -5.19 4.00
CA LEU A 148 13.34 -6.45 3.55
C LEU A 148 13.26 -7.42 4.73
N LEU A 149 12.05 -7.78 5.13
CA LEU A 149 11.76 -8.83 6.10
C LEU A 149 11.42 -10.13 5.35
N HIS A 150 12.44 -10.94 5.09
CA HIS A 150 12.31 -12.23 4.45
C HIS A 150 11.97 -13.28 5.49
N GLY A 151 10.71 -13.69 5.59
CA GLY A 151 10.27 -14.69 6.56
C GLY A 151 9.35 -15.73 5.96
N ILE A 152 9.70 -17.01 6.16
CA ILE A 152 8.89 -18.15 5.67
C ILE A 152 7.45 -18.06 6.17
N THR A 153 6.50 -18.66 5.45
CA THR A 153 5.09 -18.69 5.87
C THR A 153 4.97 -19.31 7.26
N GLY A 154 4.23 -18.66 8.16
CA GLY A 154 4.12 -19.11 9.55
C GLY A 154 5.27 -18.70 10.48
N SER A 155 6.27 -17.95 10.02
CA SER A 155 7.34 -17.38 10.87
C SER A 155 6.87 -16.24 11.79
N GLY A 156 5.62 -15.79 11.65
CA GLY A 156 5.02 -14.78 12.51
C GLY A 156 5.36 -13.32 12.16
N LYS A 157 5.62 -13.00 10.88
CA LYS A 157 5.85 -11.62 10.40
C LYS A 157 4.81 -10.61 10.93
N THR A 158 3.54 -11.02 11.01
CA THR A 158 2.43 -10.18 11.50
C THR A 158 2.63 -9.66 12.92
N SER A 159 3.19 -10.45 13.85
CA SER A 159 3.43 -9.98 15.23
C SER A 159 4.50 -8.89 15.26
N ILE A 160 5.51 -8.99 14.41
CA ILE A 160 6.55 -7.97 14.23
C ILE A 160 5.95 -6.67 13.67
N TYR A 161 5.04 -6.76 12.69
CA TYR A 161 4.37 -5.56 12.17
C TYR A 161 3.54 -4.86 13.25
N ILE A 162 2.79 -5.62 14.06
CA ILE A 162 1.99 -5.08 15.17
C ILE A 162 2.91 -4.42 16.21
N ASN A 163 4.05 -5.03 16.53
CA ASN A 163 5.06 -4.46 17.42
C ASN A 163 5.55 -3.09 16.92
N GLN A 164 5.96 -3.03 15.66
CA GLN A 164 6.47 -1.79 15.06
C GLN A 164 5.39 -0.72 14.90
N ALA A 165 4.15 -1.11 14.59
CA ALA A 165 3.02 -0.20 14.56
C ALA A 165 2.72 0.41 15.94
N LYS A 166 2.73 -0.41 17.02
CA LYS A 166 2.57 0.08 18.40
C LYS A 166 3.62 1.14 18.76
N LYS A 167 4.90 0.85 18.50
CA LYS A 167 6.00 1.79 18.76
C LYS A 167 5.88 3.08 17.94
N THR A 168 5.45 2.98 16.69
CA THR A 168 5.26 4.14 15.82
C THR A 168 4.14 5.06 16.33
N LEU A 169 3.00 4.48 16.74
CA LEU A 169 1.89 5.22 17.34
C LEU A 169 2.27 5.86 18.68
N GLN A 170 3.02 5.16 19.53
CA GLN A 170 3.54 5.72 20.79
C GLN A 170 4.41 6.96 20.56
N ASN A 171 5.12 7.01 19.43
CA ASN A 171 5.90 8.17 19.00
C ASN A 171 5.06 9.24 18.26
N GLN A 172 3.72 9.22 18.41
CA GLN A 172 2.79 10.16 17.80
C GLN A 172 2.84 10.19 16.26
N LYS A 173 3.18 9.05 15.65
CA LYS A 173 3.25 8.89 14.19
C LYS A 173 2.25 7.85 13.70
N SER A 174 1.73 8.08 12.50
CA SER A 174 0.75 7.20 11.86
C SER A 174 1.40 6.09 11.04
N VAL A 175 0.63 5.04 10.78
CA VAL A 175 1.08 3.82 10.11
C VAL A 175 0.19 3.51 8.92
N ILE A 176 0.79 3.16 7.78
CA ILE A 176 0.08 2.55 6.65
C ILE A 176 0.52 1.11 6.51
N ILE A 177 -0.44 0.21 6.36
CA ILE A 177 -0.23 -1.22 6.13
C ILE A 177 -0.90 -1.58 4.83
N LEU A 178 -0.06 -1.91 3.85
CA LEU A 178 -0.48 -2.38 2.55
C LEU A 178 -0.55 -3.90 2.58
N VAL A 179 -1.70 -4.44 2.23
CA VAL A 179 -1.93 -5.87 2.05
C VAL A 179 -2.43 -6.13 0.63
N PRO A 180 -2.23 -7.33 0.08
CA PRO A 180 -2.83 -7.71 -1.20
C PRO A 180 -4.35 -7.51 -1.15
N GLU A 181 -4.95 -7.12 -2.28
CA GLU A 181 -6.39 -6.78 -2.30
C GLU A 181 -7.29 -7.94 -1.83
N ILE A 182 -6.93 -9.17 -2.23
CA ILE A 182 -7.59 -10.40 -1.79
C ILE A 182 -7.41 -10.70 -0.29
N ALA A 183 -6.40 -10.12 0.34
CA ALA A 183 -6.07 -10.32 1.75
C ALA A 183 -6.73 -9.29 2.67
N LEU A 184 -7.58 -8.40 2.16
CA LEU A 184 -8.26 -7.40 2.98
C LEU A 184 -9.32 -7.96 3.93
N THR A 185 -9.73 -9.21 3.74
CA THR A 185 -10.57 -9.99 4.67
C THR A 185 -9.75 -10.99 5.49
N SER A 186 -8.42 -10.88 5.42
CA SER A 186 -7.52 -11.88 6.00
C SER A 186 -7.45 -11.78 7.53
N GLN A 187 -6.92 -12.87 8.08
CA GLN A 187 -6.50 -12.97 9.47
C GLN A 187 -5.60 -11.80 9.92
N LEU A 188 -4.85 -11.16 9.00
CA LEU A 188 -4.02 -10.00 9.33
C LEU A 188 -4.87 -8.85 9.86
N VAL A 189 -5.92 -8.46 9.15
CA VAL A 189 -6.80 -7.34 9.56
C VAL A 189 -7.41 -7.63 10.92
N SER A 190 -7.97 -8.83 11.11
CA SER A 190 -8.51 -9.25 12.41
C SER A 190 -7.47 -9.28 13.53
N ASN A 191 -6.20 -9.60 13.22
CA ASN A 191 -5.12 -9.53 14.21
C ASN A 191 -4.80 -8.09 14.58
N PHE A 192 -4.85 -7.14 13.64
CA PHE A 192 -4.68 -5.72 13.95
C PHE A 192 -5.86 -5.17 14.76
N GLU A 193 -7.10 -5.49 14.40
CA GLU A 193 -8.31 -5.06 15.12
C GLU A 193 -8.35 -5.52 16.58
N LYS A 194 -7.71 -6.65 16.91
CA LYS A 194 -7.56 -7.10 18.31
C LYS A 194 -6.62 -6.21 19.13
N HIS A 195 -5.72 -5.47 18.48
CA HIS A 195 -4.67 -4.71 19.14
C HIS A 195 -4.87 -3.19 19.05
N PHE A 196 -5.72 -2.72 18.14
CA PHE A 196 -5.92 -1.29 17.89
C PHE A 196 -7.40 -1.01 17.64
N GLU A 197 -7.93 0.02 18.32
CA GLU A 197 -9.35 0.39 18.26
C GLU A 197 -9.68 1.28 17.05
N ASN A 198 -8.77 2.19 16.65
CA ASN A 198 -9.00 3.16 15.58
C ASN A 198 -8.26 2.80 14.29
N ILE A 199 -8.70 1.72 13.62
CA ILE A 199 -8.20 1.32 12.30
C ILE A 199 -9.12 1.89 11.22
N LYS A 200 -8.53 2.47 10.16
CA LYS A 200 -9.25 2.86 8.94
C LYS A 200 -8.92 1.89 7.82
N ILE A 201 -9.94 1.26 7.25
CA ILE A 201 -9.77 0.31 6.15
C ILE A 201 -10.09 0.97 4.81
N ILE A 202 -9.19 0.82 3.83
CA ILE A 202 -9.36 1.30 2.46
C ILE A 202 -9.27 0.12 1.50
N HIS A 203 -10.33 -0.09 0.70
CA HIS A 203 -10.38 -1.19 -0.27
C HIS A 203 -11.09 -0.81 -1.56
N SER A 204 -10.80 -1.56 -2.63
CA SER A 204 -11.37 -1.36 -3.97
C SER A 204 -12.89 -1.45 -4.03
N HIS A 205 -13.50 -2.31 -3.21
CA HIS A 205 -14.95 -2.50 -3.18
C HIS A 205 -15.72 -1.32 -2.53
N GLN A 206 -15.03 -0.30 -1.99
CA GLN A 206 -15.72 0.87 -1.44
C GLN A 206 -16.38 1.67 -2.56
N THR A 207 -17.63 2.06 -2.34
CA THR A 207 -18.29 3.03 -3.24
C THR A 207 -17.53 4.35 -3.22
N GLU A 208 -17.66 5.16 -4.28
CA GLU A 208 -17.03 6.48 -4.30
C GLU A 208 -17.41 7.33 -3.08
N SER A 209 -18.66 7.18 -2.61
CA SER A 209 -19.20 7.84 -1.42
C SER A 209 -18.44 7.47 -0.16
N GLU A 210 -18.30 6.17 0.10
CA GLU A 210 -17.57 5.63 1.25
C GLU A 210 -16.10 6.03 1.22
N ARG A 211 -15.44 5.90 0.06
CA ARG A 211 -14.05 6.30 -0.10
C ARG A 211 -13.84 7.77 0.22
N HIS A 212 -14.73 8.65 -0.25
CA HIS A 212 -14.65 10.09 0.07
C HIS A 212 -14.86 10.35 1.57
N LYS A 213 -15.84 9.71 2.21
CA LYS A 213 -16.06 9.85 3.66
C LYS A 213 -14.84 9.39 4.46
N THR A 214 -14.28 8.23 4.14
CA THR A 214 -13.08 7.69 4.80
C THR A 214 -11.88 8.62 4.59
N TRP A 215 -11.71 9.13 3.36
CA TRP A 215 -10.64 10.06 3.04
C TRP A 215 -10.72 11.37 3.86
N LEU A 216 -11.92 11.96 4.00
CA LEU A 216 -12.13 13.14 4.85
C LEU A 216 -11.89 12.82 6.33
N LYS A 217 -12.40 11.68 6.82
CA LYS A 217 -12.14 11.21 8.20
C LYS A 217 -10.64 11.09 8.47
N ILE A 218 -9.83 10.63 7.51
CA ILE A 218 -8.37 10.54 7.65
C ILE A 218 -7.73 11.93 7.65
N LEU A 219 -8.12 12.80 6.71
CA LEU A 219 -7.55 14.14 6.58
C LEU A 219 -7.78 15.01 7.84
N HIS A 220 -8.98 14.90 8.41
CA HIS A 220 -9.43 15.72 9.54
C HIS A 220 -8.99 15.18 10.90
N ASP A 221 -8.59 13.91 10.99
CA ASP A 221 -8.08 13.35 12.24
C ASP A 221 -6.66 13.85 12.52
N GLU A 222 -6.47 14.37 13.72
CA GLU A 222 -5.19 14.90 14.16
C GLU A 222 -4.39 13.85 14.96
N ASN A 223 -5.06 12.79 15.40
CA ASN A 223 -4.43 11.74 16.19
C ASN A 223 -3.67 10.75 15.30
N PRO A 224 -2.67 10.02 15.83
CA PRO A 224 -2.01 8.93 15.12
C PRO A 224 -3.01 7.86 14.69
N GLN A 225 -2.92 7.44 13.42
CA GLN A 225 -3.87 6.50 12.83
C GLN A 225 -3.17 5.25 12.29
N ILE A 226 -3.91 4.14 12.22
CA ILE A 226 -3.52 2.97 11.42
C ILE A 226 -4.45 2.89 10.22
N ILE A 227 -3.85 2.94 9.02
CA ILE A 227 -4.56 2.73 7.77
C ILE A 227 -4.17 1.35 7.25
N ILE A 228 -5.15 0.48 7.03
CA ILE A 228 -4.94 -0.83 6.40
C ILE A 228 -5.67 -0.84 5.06
N GLY A 229 -4.99 -1.26 3.99
CA GLY A 229 -5.65 -1.29 2.71
C GLY A 229 -4.85 -1.93 1.60
N ALA A 230 -5.46 -2.00 0.42
CA ALA A 230 -4.77 -2.38 -0.80
C ALA A 230 -3.79 -1.29 -1.23
N ARG A 231 -3.19 -1.45 -2.41
CA ARG A 231 -2.25 -0.52 -3.05
C ARG A 231 -2.64 0.97 -2.97
N SER A 232 -3.92 1.30 -3.12
CA SER A 232 -4.40 2.70 -3.12
C SER A 232 -4.35 3.38 -1.74
N ALA A 233 -4.26 2.60 -0.65
CA ALA A 233 -4.16 3.15 0.70
C ALA A 233 -2.87 3.95 0.94
N LEU A 234 -1.86 3.75 0.08
CA LEU A 234 -0.65 4.56 0.04
C LEU A 234 -0.95 6.06 -0.18
N PHE A 235 -2.08 6.39 -0.80
CA PHE A 235 -2.51 7.78 -1.03
C PHE A 235 -3.43 8.33 0.08
N ALA A 236 -3.58 7.61 1.19
CA ALA A 236 -4.32 8.12 2.34
C ALA A 236 -3.68 9.42 2.87
N PRO A 237 -4.45 10.49 3.13
CA PRO A 237 -3.92 11.79 3.55
C PRO A 237 -3.58 11.80 5.05
N VAL A 238 -2.79 10.83 5.49
CA VAL A 238 -2.49 10.61 6.89
C VAL A 238 -1.43 11.60 7.42
N ARG A 239 -1.69 12.19 8.59
CA ARG A 239 -0.74 13.09 9.23
C ARG A 239 0.39 12.31 9.92
N ASN A 240 1.58 12.92 9.98
CA ASN A 240 2.74 12.38 10.68
C ASN A 240 3.06 10.91 10.34
N LEU A 241 3.06 10.54 9.06
CA LEU A 241 3.40 9.19 8.61
C LEU A 241 4.80 8.78 9.10
N GLY A 242 4.89 7.67 9.84
CA GLY A 242 6.14 7.19 10.42
C GLY A 242 6.49 5.73 10.13
N LEU A 243 5.58 4.98 9.49
CA LEU A 243 5.83 3.60 9.10
C LEU A 243 4.95 3.23 7.92
N ILE A 244 5.54 2.58 6.93
CA ILE A 244 4.80 1.82 5.92
C ILE A 244 5.20 0.36 6.06
N VAL A 245 4.22 -0.55 6.12
CA VAL A 245 4.43 -1.98 6.01
C VAL A 245 3.75 -2.46 4.73
N ILE A 246 4.42 -3.31 3.96
CA ILE A 246 3.85 -4.00 2.81
C ILE A 246 3.96 -5.49 3.06
N ASP A 247 2.83 -6.14 3.36
CA ASP A 247 2.79 -7.59 3.52
C ASP A 247 2.62 -8.29 2.17
N GLU A 248 3.18 -9.49 2.06
CA GLU A 248 3.30 -10.24 0.81
C GLU A 248 3.75 -9.34 -0.36
N CYS A 249 4.85 -8.61 -0.16
CA CYS A 249 5.31 -7.57 -1.09
C CYS A 249 5.64 -8.09 -2.51
N HIS A 250 5.71 -9.40 -2.69
CA HIS A 250 5.89 -10.04 -3.98
C HIS A 250 4.63 -10.07 -4.85
N GLU A 251 3.48 -9.75 -4.27
CA GLU A 251 2.20 -9.77 -4.96
C GLU A 251 2.15 -8.74 -6.10
N PRO A 252 1.85 -9.17 -7.35
CA PRO A 252 1.78 -8.26 -8.50
C PRO A 252 0.76 -7.13 -8.35
N SER A 253 -0.26 -7.31 -7.50
CA SER A 253 -1.30 -6.31 -7.23
C SER A 253 -0.76 -4.97 -6.71
N PHE A 254 0.47 -4.92 -6.20
CA PHE A 254 1.16 -3.70 -5.80
C PHE A 254 1.71 -2.87 -6.98
N LYS A 255 1.62 -3.37 -8.22
CA LYS A 255 1.88 -2.62 -9.45
C LYS A 255 0.56 -2.24 -10.12
N GLN A 256 0.37 -0.96 -10.43
CA GLN A 256 -0.80 -0.49 -11.16
C GLN A 256 -0.58 -0.55 -12.67
N ASP A 257 -1.50 -1.21 -13.38
CA ASP A 257 -1.47 -1.29 -14.85
C ASP A 257 -2.12 -0.08 -15.55
N GLN A 258 -3.04 0.61 -14.87
CA GLN A 258 -3.68 1.85 -15.36
C GLN A 258 -2.93 3.10 -14.93
N THR A 259 -3.06 4.19 -15.69
CA THR A 259 -2.44 5.48 -15.37
C THR A 259 -3.01 6.08 -14.07
N PRO A 260 -2.18 6.63 -13.16
CA PRO A 260 -0.72 6.59 -13.18
C PRO A 260 -0.21 5.15 -12.97
N LYS A 261 0.67 4.66 -13.84
CA LYS A 261 1.27 3.34 -13.66
C LYS A 261 2.37 3.47 -12.61
N TYR A 262 2.20 2.84 -11.45
CA TYR A 262 3.18 2.94 -10.36
C TYR A 262 3.31 1.63 -9.58
N SER A 263 4.48 1.44 -8.97
CA SER A 263 4.73 0.42 -7.94
C SER A 263 4.57 1.04 -6.55
N ALA A 264 3.70 0.47 -5.72
CA ALA A 264 3.58 0.88 -4.33
C ALA A 264 4.87 0.63 -3.55
N LEU A 265 5.62 -0.44 -3.84
CA LEU A 265 6.91 -0.70 -3.21
C LEU A 265 7.88 0.46 -3.47
N ARG A 266 8.09 0.84 -4.73
CA ARG A 266 9.01 1.95 -5.08
C ARG A 266 8.56 3.28 -4.49
N ALA A 267 7.26 3.56 -4.51
CA ALA A 267 6.69 4.76 -3.89
C ALA A 267 6.89 4.78 -2.36
N SER A 268 6.70 3.65 -1.68
CA SER A 268 6.94 3.51 -0.25
C SER A 268 8.43 3.66 0.10
N SER A 269 9.33 3.08 -0.70
CA SER A 269 10.78 3.28 -0.56
C SER A 269 11.18 4.74 -0.70
N PHE A 270 10.63 5.44 -1.71
CA PHE A 270 10.85 6.87 -1.90
C PHE A 270 10.38 7.67 -0.68
N LEU A 271 9.15 7.42 -0.20
CA LEU A 271 8.60 8.13 0.96
C LEU A 271 9.44 7.88 2.23
N ALA A 272 9.79 6.63 2.51
CA ALA A 272 10.60 6.24 3.66
C ALA A 272 11.96 6.93 3.67
N SER A 273 12.63 6.98 2.53
CA SER A 273 13.89 7.71 2.37
C SER A 273 13.70 9.23 2.52
N LYS A 274 12.72 9.80 1.79
CA LYS A 274 12.50 11.26 1.73
C LYS A 274 12.07 11.87 3.07
N PHE A 275 11.30 11.14 3.86
CA PHE A 275 10.73 11.60 5.14
C PHE A 275 11.37 10.93 6.35
N ASN A 276 12.48 10.20 6.16
CA ASN A 276 13.28 9.60 7.22
C ASN A 276 12.45 8.70 8.15
N PHE A 277 11.73 7.74 7.57
CA PHE A 277 10.98 6.72 8.29
C PHE A 277 11.17 5.33 7.66
N LYS A 278 10.62 4.28 8.28
CA LYS A 278 10.79 2.88 7.82
C LYS A 278 9.73 2.46 6.80
N ALA A 279 10.15 1.82 5.72
CA ALA A 279 9.30 0.97 4.89
C ALA A 279 9.72 -0.49 5.07
N ILE A 280 8.83 -1.32 5.63
CA ILE A 280 9.09 -2.75 5.85
C ILE A 280 8.38 -3.56 4.77
N PHE A 281 9.15 -4.29 3.96
CA PHE A 281 8.65 -5.18 2.92
C PHE A 281 8.72 -6.61 3.44
N GLY A 282 7.56 -7.19 3.72
CA GLY A 282 7.44 -8.54 4.22
C GLY A 282 7.10 -9.53 3.12
N SER A 283 7.86 -10.61 3.01
CA SER A 283 7.56 -11.69 2.07
C SER A 283 8.21 -12.99 2.50
N ALA A 284 7.54 -14.11 2.23
CA ALA A 284 8.17 -15.44 2.28
C ALA A 284 8.99 -15.74 1.02
N THR A 285 8.61 -15.11 -0.10
CA THR A 285 9.18 -15.29 -1.44
C THR A 285 9.43 -13.92 -2.06
N PRO A 286 10.42 -13.16 -1.57
CA PRO A 286 10.66 -11.80 -2.05
C PRO A 286 10.97 -11.77 -3.55
N LEU A 287 10.61 -10.67 -4.23
CA LEU A 287 10.99 -10.48 -5.63
C LEU A 287 12.51 -10.44 -5.77
N VAL A 288 13.02 -11.00 -6.87
CA VAL A 288 14.46 -11.01 -7.16
C VAL A 288 15.02 -9.59 -7.16
N GLU A 289 14.29 -8.64 -7.75
CA GLU A 289 14.68 -7.22 -7.77
C GLU A 289 14.80 -6.60 -6.37
N ASP A 290 13.85 -6.85 -5.47
CA ASP A 290 13.88 -6.27 -4.12
C ASP A 290 14.93 -6.94 -3.24
N TYR A 291 15.14 -8.24 -3.41
CA TYR A 291 16.20 -8.97 -2.73
C TYR A 291 17.57 -8.43 -3.16
N PHE A 292 17.80 -8.27 -4.46
CA PHE A 292 19.02 -7.69 -5.01
C PHE A 292 19.27 -6.25 -4.53
N LEU A 293 18.25 -5.39 -4.55
CA LEU A 293 18.36 -4.02 -4.05
C LEU A 293 18.70 -3.97 -2.55
N ALA A 294 18.10 -4.86 -1.75
CA ALA A 294 18.39 -4.95 -0.33
C ALA A 294 19.83 -5.42 -0.06
N GLU A 295 20.36 -6.37 -0.85
CA GLU A 295 21.76 -6.80 -0.75
C GLU A 295 22.75 -5.68 -1.12
N ILE A 296 22.48 -4.92 -2.19
CA ILE A 296 23.30 -3.76 -2.56
C ILE A 296 23.27 -2.70 -1.47
N SER A 297 22.07 -2.38 -0.96
CA SER A 297 21.89 -1.45 0.14
C SER A 297 22.76 -1.85 1.34
N ALA A 298 22.70 -3.11 1.76
CA ALA A 298 23.49 -3.62 2.87
C ALA A 298 25.01 -3.49 2.63
N LYS A 299 25.50 -3.82 1.43
CA LYS A 299 26.92 -3.68 1.06
C LYS A 299 27.41 -2.23 1.10
N ASN A 300 26.53 -1.27 0.84
CA ASN A 300 26.84 0.15 0.83
C ASN A 300 26.55 0.86 2.17
N GLY A 301 26.49 0.10 3.28
CA GLY A 301 26.25 0.64 4.63
C GLY A 301 24.78 0.98 4.94
N GLY A 302 23.85 0.56 4.07
CA GLY A 302 22.41 0.65 4.30
C GLY A 302 21.86 -0.52 5.12
N ASN A 303 20.54 -0.68 5.11
CA ASN A 303 19.86 -1.68 5.93
C ASN A 303 20.10 -3.12 5.43
N GLU A 304 20.39 -4.04 6.35
CA GLU A 304 20.46 -5.48 6.08
C GLU A 304 19.08 -6.11 5.85
N ILE A 305 19.09 -7.24 5.13
CA ILE A 305 17.93 -8.14 5.04
C ILE A 305 17.73 -8.83 6.40
N ILE A 306 16.51 -8.76 6.91
CA ILE A 306 16.13 -9.42 8.16
C ILE A 306 15.46 -10.76 7.81
N LYS A 307 16.11 -11.87 8.15
CA LYS A 307 15.64 -13.22 7.82
C LYS A 307 14.94 -13.90 9.01
N LEU A 308 13.77 -14.48 8.75
CA LEU A 308 13.02 -15.34 9.66
C LEU A 308 12.87 -16.74 9.03
N THR A 309 13.77 -17.63 9.39
CA THR A 309 13.90 -18.98 8.81
C THR A 309 13.13 -20.04 9.58
N GLU A 310 12.65 -19.75 10.79
CA GLU A 310 11.96 -20.72 11.65
C GLU A 310 10.45 -20.46 11.71
N LEU A 311 9.68 -21.54 11.84
CA LEU A 311 8.23 -21.47 12.08
C LEU A 311 7.97 -20.96 13.49
N ALA A 312 7.01 -20.06 13.65
CA ALA A 312 6.63 -19.54 14.97
C ALA A 312 6.02 -20.63 15.88
N LYS A 313 5.39 -21.65 15.28
CA LYS A 313 4.88 -22.83 15.98
C LYS A 313 5.78 -24.03 15.69
N LYS A 314 6.49 -24.52 16.71
CA LYS A 314 7.41 -25.67 16.61
C LYS A 314 6.72 -26.99 16.23
N GLU A 315 5.41 -27.10 16.41
CA GLU A 315 4.60 -28.31 16.17
C GLU A 315 4.20 -28.52 14.70
N ALA A 316 4.39 -27.52 13.83
CA ALA A 316 4.00 -27.62 12.44
C ALA A 316 4.97 -28.51 11.65
N LYS A 317 4.47 -29.64 11.12
CA LYS A 317 5.26 -30.57 10.29
C LYS A 317 5.39 -30.02 8.86
N PRO A 318 6.59 -30.02 8.25
CA PRO A 318 6.76 -29.63 6.86
C PRO A 318 6.07 -30.64 5.92
N PRO A 319 5.59 -30.19 4.75
CA PRO A 319 5.00 -31.10 3.77
C PRO A 319 6.06 -32.06 3.20
N LYS A 320 5.65 -33.29 2.89
CA LYS A 320 6.48 -34.23 2.13
C LYS A 320 6.43 -33.83 0.66
N ILE A 321 7.58 -33.52 0.07
CA ILE A 321 7.71 -33.14 -1.34
C ILE A 321 8.39 -34.29 -2.07
N GLU A 322 7.86 -34.67 -3.23
CA GLU A 322 8.45 -35.66 -4.11
C GLU A 322 8.52 -35.13 -5.54
N LEU A 323 9.67 -35.29 -6.19
CA LEU A 323 9.88 -34.90 -7.57
C LEU A 323 9.68 -36.12 -8.49
N ILE A 324 8.70 -36.03 -9.39
CA ILE A 324 8.39 -37.10 -10.34
C ILE A 324 8.97 -36.72 -11.70
N ASP A 325 9.92 -37.53 -12.18
CA ASP A 325 10.51 -37.39 -13.51
C ASP A 325 9.53 -37.87 -14.60
N LEU A 326 9.05 -36.93 -15.42
CA LEU A 326 8.11 -37.23 -16.50
C LEU A 326 8.78 -37.71 -17.80
N THR A 327 10.12 -37.72 -17.87
CA THR A 327 10.87 -38.21 -19.05
C THR A 327 10.90 -39.75 -19.15
N LYS A 328 10.66 -40.45 -18.03
CA LYS A 328 10.71 -41.92 -17.94
C LYS A 328 9.34 -42.57 -18.13
N LYS A 329 8.45 -41.94 -18.87
CA LYS A 329 7.06 -42.40 -19.05
C LYS A 329 6.97 -43.53 -20.08
N ASP A 330 6.23 -44.59 -19.74
CA ASP A 330 5.75 -45.58 -20.71
C ASP A 330 4.81 -44.93 -21.73
N SER A 331 4.88 -45.37 -22.99
CA SER A 331 3.99 -44.94 -24.08
C SER A 331 2.50 -45.16 -23.81
N LYS A 332 2.14 -46.03 -22.87
CA LYS A 332 0.76 -46.31 -22.43
C LYS A 332 0.29 -45.45 -21.25
N SER A 333 1.10 -44.52 -20.76
CA SER A 333 0.76 -43.69 -19.60
C SER A 333 -0.01 -42.42 -19.97
N HIS A 334 -0.72 -41.83 -19.00
CA HIS A 334 -1.47 -40.59 -19.21
C HIS A 334 -0.53 -39.45 -19.68
N ARG A 335 -0.94 -38.75 -20.75
CA ARG A 335 -0.12 -37.72 -21.43
C ARG A 335 0.40 -36.66 -20.46
N LEU A 336 -0.44 -36.20 -19.53
CA LEU A 336 -0.13 -35.07 -18.64
C LEU A 336 0.34 -35.51 -17.23
N PHE A 337 -0.16 -36.62 -16.71
CA PHE A 337 0.04 -37.01 -15.31
C PHE A 337 0.80 -38.33 -15.20
N SER A 338 1.60 -38.51 -14.14
CA SER A 338 2.25 -39.78 -13.86
C SER A 338 1.25 -40.76 -13.22
N LYS A 339 1.48 -42.07 -13.38
CA LYS A 339 0.68 -43.10 -12.71
C LYS A 339 0.66 -42.90 -11.18
N LYS A 340 1.81 -42.55 -10.61
CA LYS A 340 1.95 -42.26 -9.19
C LYS A 340 1.09 -41.07 -8.74
N MET A 341 1.12 -39.96 -9.47
CA MET A 341 0.29 -38.79 -9.15
C MET A 341 -1.20 -39.13 -9.22
N LEU A 342 -1.63 -39.89 -10.22
CA LEU A 342 -3.03 -40.31 -10.35
C LEU A 342 -3.48 -41.19 -9.17
N ALA A 343 -2.66 -42.15 -8.75
CA ALA A 343 -2.95 -43.01 -7.60
C ALA A 343 -3.06 -42.21 -6.29
N GLU A 344 -2.14 -41.28 -6.04
CA GLU A 344 -2.17 -40.40 -4.85
C GLU A 344 -3.39 -39.48 -4.86
N MET A 345 -3.80 -38.97 -6.04
CA MET A 345 -5.01 -38.18 -6.18
C MET A 345 -6.26 -39.00 -5.87
N GLU A 346 -6.36 -40.21 -6.42
CA GLU A 346 -7.50 -41.11 -6.18
C GLU A 346 -7.59 -41.49 -4.71
N GLN A 347 -6.47 -41.83 -4.07
CA GLN A 347 -6.43 -42.08 -2.63
C GLN A 347 -6.90 -40.85 -1.82
N THR A 348 -6.40 -39.66 -2.16
CA THR A 348 -6.77 -38.41 -1.47
C THR A 348 -8.28 -38.13 -1.59
N LEU A 349 -8.85 -38.35 -2.77
CA LEU A 349 -10.28 -38.17 -3.02
C LEU A 349 -11.12 -39.23 -2.30
N ASN A 350 -10.67 -40.49 -2.26
CA ASN A 350 -11.32 -41.58 -1.52
C ASN A 350 -11.33 -41.32 0.00
N GLU A 351 -10.35 -40.59 0.52
CA GLU A 351 -10.31 -40.11 1.90
C GLU A 351 -11.19 -38.86 2.15
N ASN A 352 -12.03 -38.46 1.18
CA ASN A 352 -12.84 -37.24 1.19
C ASN A 352 -12.04 -35.95 1.40
N LYS A 353 -10.76 -35.94 0.96
CA LYS A 353 -9.90 -34.75 0.98
C LYS A 353 -9.90 -34.07 -0.39
N GLN A 354 -9.35 -32.87 -0.44
CA GLN A 354 -9.27 -32.07 -1.68
C GLN A 354 -7.88 -32.16 -2.29
N VAL A 355 -7.84 -32.19 -3.63
CA VAL A 355 -6.61 -32.10 -4.42
C VAL A 355 -6.57 -30.73 -5.11
N LEU A 356 -5.44 -30.04 -5.00
CA LEU A 356 -5.17 -28.81 -5.74
C LEU A 356 -4.14 -29.09 -6.84
N ILE A 357 -4.53 -28.87 -8.10
CA ILE A 357 -3.64 -29.00 -9.26
C ILE A 357 -3.34 -27.60 -9.77
N TYR A 358 -2.06 -27.24 -9.77
CA TYR A 358 -1.59 -25.98 -10.34
C TYR A 358 -1.21 -26.17 -11.80
N HIS A 359 -1.65 -25.25 -12.65
CA HIS A 359 -1.29 -25.18 -14.05
C HIS A 359 -0.87 -23.75 -14.39
N ASN A 360 -0.05 -23.59 -15.44
CA ASN A 360 0.34 -22.27 -15.95
C ASN A 360 -0.90 -21.41 -16.27
N ARG A 361 -0.73 -20.08 -16.15
CA ARG A 361 -1.77 -19.11 -16.47
C ARG A 361 -2.26 -19.30 -17.91
N ARG A 362 -3.57 -19.20 -18.12
CA ARG A 362 -4.18 -19.27 -19.46
C ARG A 362 -3.53 -18.24 -20.40
N GLY A 363 -3.26 -18.64 -21.64
CA GLY A 363 -2.62 -17.79 -22.65
C GLY A 363 -1.09 -17.70 -22.53
N SER A 364 -0.45 -18.57 -21.75
CA SER A 364 1.01 -18.70 -21.76
C SER A 364 1.49 -19.23 -23.11
N ALA A 365 2.61 -18.71 -23.62
CA ALA A 365 3.23 -19.20 -24.86
C ALA A 365 3.62 -20.68 -24.70
N SER A 366 3.26 -21.52 -25.67
CA SER A 366 3.60 -22.94 -25.65
C SER A 366 5.10 -23.13 -25.91
N ILE A 367 5.73 -24.00 -25.12
CA ILE A 367 7.09 -24.47 -25.36
C ILE A 367 6.99 -25.84 -26.05
N THR A 368 7.80 -26.05 -27.09
CA THR A 368 7.95 -27.37 -27.72
C THR A 368 9.04 -28.12 -26.98
N LEU A 369 8.70 -29.30 -26.45
CA LEU A 369 9.62 -30.19 -25.74
C LEU A 369 9.63 -31.54 -26.47
N CYS A 370 10.82 -32.08 -26.72
CA CYS A 370 10.95 -33.48 -27.11
C CYS A 370 10.58 -34.33 -25.88
N GLN A 371 9.55 -35.16 -26.03
CA GLN A 371 9.06 -36.03 -24.96
C GLN A 371 9.56 -37.46 -25.14
#